data_AF-A0A1G3C033-F1
#
_entry.id   AF-A0A1G3C033-F1
#
_cell.length_a   1.000
_cell.length_b   1.000
_cell.length_c   1.000
_cell.angle_alpha   90.00
_cell.angle_beta   90.00
_cell.angle_gamma   90.00
#
_symmetry.space_group_name_H-M   'P 1'
#
loop_
_entity.id
_entity.type
_entity.pdbx_description
1 polymer ?
#
loop_
_entity_poly.entity_id
_entity_poly.type
_entity_poly.pdbx_seq_one_letter_code
_entity_poly.pdbx_strand_id
1 'polypeptide(L)' 'MNKDVENLKLAIQKKELGIERYSDQIKALSDPKTNALLEGILHNEIRHKAELEDHLARLS' A
#
# COMPACT_ATOMS: atom_id res chain seq x y z
N MET A 1 13.81 20.91 -5.08
CA MET A 1 12.82 19.92 -4.60
C MET A 1 13.59 18.84 -3.85
N ASN A 2 13.23 18.55 -2.59
CA ASN A 2 13.96 17.56 -1.79
C ASN A 2 13.76 16.17 -2.41
N LYS A 3 14.86 15.51 -2.79
CA LYS A 3 14.83 14.19 -3.44
C LYS A 3 14.15 13.13 -2.57
N ASP A 4 14.24 13.29 -1.25
CA ASP A 4 13.61 12.39 -0.28
C ASP A 4 12.08 12.53 -0.28
N VAL A 5 11.57 13.76 -0.41
CA VAL A 5 10.12 14.03 -0.53
C VAL A 5 9.54 13.40 -1.79
N GLU A 6 10.24 13.49 -2.92
CA GLU A 6 9.81 12.87 -4.16
C GLU A 6 9.84 11.33 -4.09
N ASN A 7 10.89 10.77 -3.47
CA ASN A 7 10.98 9.33 -3.24
C ASN A 7 9.82 8.83 -2.34
N LEU A 8 9.44 9.59 -1.31
CA LEU A 8 8.31 9.26 -0.45
C LEU A 8 6.98 9.28 -1.22
N LYS A 9 6.74 10.31 -2.04
CA LYS A 9 5.54 10.38 -2.90
C LYS A 9 5.47 9.19 -3.85
N LEU A 10 6.58 8.83 -4.50
CA LEU A 10 6.64 7.65 -5.38
C LEU A 10 6.39 6.35 -4.62
N ALA A 11 6.89 6.22 -3.39
CA ALA A 11 6.64 5.06 -2.54
C ALA A 11 5.15 4.96 -2.17
N ILE A 12 4.51 6.07 -1.79
CA ILE A 12 3.07 6.12 -1.49
C ILE A 12 2.24 5.71 -2.71
N GLN A 13 2.57 6.21 -3.91
CA GLN A 13 1.89 5.81 -5.15
C GLN A 13 2.01 4.32 -5.43
N LYS A 14 3.18 3.71 -5.18
CA LYS A 14 3.36 2.26 -5.31
C LYS A 14 2.48 1.48 -4.32
N LYS A 15 2.32 1.97 -3.10
CA LYS A 15 1.43 1.37 -2.10
C LYS A 15 -0.04 1.45 -2.54
N GLU A 16 -0.47 2.60 -3.07
CA GLU A 16 -1.82 2.78 -3.63
C GLU A 16 -2.14 1.72 -4.70
N LEU A 17 -1.25 1.54 -5.68
CA LEU A 17 -1.39 0.51 -6.72
C LEU A 17 -1.40 -0.91 -6.16
N GLY A 18 -0.61 -1.18 -5.13
CA GLY A 18 -0.61 -2.46 -4.43
C GLY A 18 -1.95 -2.74 -3.74
N ILE A 19 -2.50 -1.74 -3.04
CA ILE A 19 -3.79 -1.82 -2.37
C ILE A 19 -4.91 -2.12 -3.37
N GLU A 20 -4.96 -1.39 -4.48
CA GLU A 20 -5.94 -1.62 -5.55
C GLU A 20 -5.83 -3.05 -6.11
N ARG A 21 -4.62 -3.47 -6.47
CA ARG A 21 -4.36 -4.80 -7.03
C ARG A 21 -4.78 -5.92 -6.09
N TYR A 22 -4.40 -5.87 -4.81
CA TYR A 22 -4.77 -6.93 -3.87
C TYR A 22 -6.26 -6.91 -3.57
N SER A 23 -6.89 -5.73 -3.49
CA SER A 23 -8.34 -5.60 -3.33
C SER A 23 -9.10 -6.25 -4.49
N ASP A 24 -8.62 -6.08 -5.73
CA ASP A 24 -9.24 -6.69 -6.91
C ASP A 24 -9.02 -8.19 -6.97
N GLN A 25 -7.83 -8.67 -6.60
CA GLN A 25 -7.53 -10.11 -6.55
C GLN A 25 -8.39 -10.83 -5.51
N ILE A 26 -8.60 -10.26 -4.33
CA ILE A 26 -9.46 -10.84 -3.28
C ILE A 26 -10.91 -10.97 -3.77
N LYS A 27 -11.42 -9.98 -4.53
CA LYS A 27 -12.77 -10.04 -5.12
C LYS A 27 -12.89 -11.08 -6.23
N ALA A 28 -11.82 -11.30 -6.99
CA ALA A 28 -11.81 -12.19 -8.15
C ALA A 28 -11.56 -13.66 -7.81
N LEU A 29 -10.88 -13.94 -6.70
CA LEU A 29 -10.50 -15.29 -6.29
C LEU A 29 -11.50 -15.90 -5.33
N SER A 30 -11.80 -17.19 -5.53
CA SER A 30 -12.74 -17.94 -4.69
C SER A 30 -12.07 -18.81 -3.62
N ASP A 31 -10.74 -18.95 -3.65
CA ASP A 31 -10.01 -19.80 -2.70
C ASP A 31 -9.83 -19.10 -1.35
N PRO A 32 -10.43 -19.60 -0.25
CA PRO A 32 -10.40 -18.91 1.03
C PRO A 32 -9.00 -18.78 1.64
N LYS A 33 -8.11 -19.76 1.40
CA LYS A 33 -6.75 -19.74 1.94
C LYS A 33 -5.91 -18.67 1.25
N THR A 34 -6.01 -18.58 -0.07
CA THR A 34 -5.36 -17.54 -0.85
C THR A 34 -5.90 -16.16 -0.46
N ASN A 35 -7.23 -16.01 -0.33
CA ASN A 35 -7.81 -14.73 0.07
C ASN A 35 -7.34 -14.29 1.47
N ALA A 36 -7.27 -15.20 2.45
CA ALA A 36 -6.74 -14.86 3.77
C ALA A 36 -5.28 -14.36 3.73
N LEU A 37 -4.45 -14.95 2.87
CA LEU A 37 -3.08 -14.47 2.65
C LEU A 37 -3.06 -13.09 1.98
N LEU A 38 -3.88 -12.88 0.95
CA LEU A 38 -3.98 -11.61 0.24
C LEU A 38 -4.52 -10.49 1.14
N GLU A 39 -5.49 -10.78 2.02
CA GLU A 39 -6.00 -9.84 3.02
C GLU A 39 -4.90 -9.42 4.00
N GLY A 40 -4.06 -10.37 4.44
CA GLY A 40 -2.89 -10.06 5.28
C GLY A 40 -1.88 -9.17 4.56
N ILE A 41 -1.65 -9.39 3.27
CA ILE A 41 -0.78 -8.53 2.46
C ILE A 41 -1.42 -7.14 2.27
N LEU A 42 -2.70 -7.07 1.91
CA LEU A 42 -3.45 -5.83 1.75
C LEU A 42 -3.39 -4.97 3.02
N HIS A 43 -3.58 -5.58 4.19
CA HIS A 43 -3.47 -4.88 5.47
C HIS A 43 -2.08 -4.28 5.68
N ASN A 44 -1.02 -5.01 5.32
CA ASN A 44 0.34 -4.48 5.39
C ASN A 44 0.58 -3.32 4.41
N GLU A 45 0.06 -3.39 3.18
CA GLU A 45 0.18 -2.30 2.22
C GLU A 45 -0.51 -1.02 2.71
N ILE A 46 -1.71 -1.13 3.30
CA ILE A 46 -2.44 0.00 3.90
C ILE A 46 -1.63 0.60 5.05
N ARG A 47 -1.13 -0.23 5.96
CA ARG A 47 -0.32 0.22 7.09
C ARG A 47 0.96 0.94 6.62
N HIS A 48 1.70 0.36 5.69
CA HIS A 48 2.92 0.98 5.15
C HIS A 48 2.63 2.29 4.43
N LYS A 49 1.51 2.39 3.71
CA LYS A 49 1.09 3.66 3.10
C LYS A 49 0.91 4.74 4.16
N ALA A 50 0.18 4.43 5.24
CA ALA A 50 -0.06 5.37 6.33
C ALA A 50 1.24 5.80 7.04
N GLU A 51 2.18 4.86 7.25
CA GLU A 51 3.51 5.16 7.82
C GLU A 51 4.30 6.13 6.91
N LEU A 52 4.24 5.95 5.59
CA LEU A 52 4.90 6.84 4.63
C LEU A 52 4.23 8.22 4.54
N GLU A 53 2.89 8.28 4.62
CA GLU A 53 2.14 9.53 4.62
C GLU A 53 2.42 10.36 5.90
N ASP A 54 2.49 9.72 7.06
CA ASP A 54 2.91 10.38 8.31
C ASP A 54 4.34 10.92 8.22
N HIS A 55 5.27 10.15 7.66
CA HIS A 55 6.64 10.63 7.41
C HIS A 55 6.69 11.83 6.46
N LEU A 56 5.92 11.79 5.36
CA LEU A 56 5.85 12.90 4.41
C LEU A 56 5.25 14.17 5.05
N ALA A 57 4.21 14.01 5.87
CA ALA A 57 3.58 15.12 6.59
C ALA A 57 4.52 15.81 7.58
N ARG A 58 5.42 15.06 8.24
CA ARG A 58 6.43 15.62 9.14
C ARG A 58 7.57 16.36 8.43
N LEU A 59 7.74 16.13 7.14
CA LEU A 59 8.79 16.73 6.31
C LEU A 59 8.29 17.92 5.47
N SER A 60 6.98 18.16 5.47
CA SER A 60 6.31 19.25 4.72
C SER A 60 6.13 20.49 5.60
#